data_AF-A0A962R9E4-F1
#
_entry.id   AF-A0A962R9E4-F1
#
_cell.length_a   1.000
_cell.length_b   1.000
_cell.length_c   1.000
_cell.angle_alpha   90.00
_cell.angle_beta   90.00
_cell.angle_gamma   90.00
#
_symmetry.space_group_name_H-M   'P 1'
#
loop_
_entity.id
_entity.type
_entity.pdbx_description
1 polymer ?
#
loop_
_entity_poly.entity_id
_entity_poly.type
_entity_poly.pdbx_seq_one_letter_code
_entity_poly.pdbx_strand_id
1 'polypeptide(L)'
;MSMRLNLPLFAILVPILFSPQVNAEVTSDTIVYLNDDAAGYLLHRTLRTDNTSYDFHVEKSVQLADFYYISPNKHEWKADDEEVNTLHFNQGHFSVIYAAPFGDSLVRGEDGIYTFTSSDGEPRANGHFGIWHHPENFTHLNYTWVMPAHFEVVDHASNREGEWVQRTNTLSFYTDDVNDVTFRIRFRERDSDGDGVVDRGDRCPDTAAGVPVDPSGCPLDSDVDGVIDVLDQCPETPAVARVDAKGCELDSDADGVVDRLDLCPQTAAGLPVNTQGCELDSDGDRVVDSQDKCPNTRTGAVVDRNGCELDGDKDGVVDGLDDCPSSTPMAAVDVHGCELDADGDGVIDARDRCPSTVLGAKVDGLGCELDSDADGVLDSADKCPDTVAGAKVDA
;
A
#
# COMPACT_ATOMS: atom_id res chain seq x y z
N MET A 1 -94.80 83.15 11.95
CA MET A 1 -94.80 83.19 10.47
C MET A 1 -93.71 82.24 10.00
N SER A 2 -94.09 81.10 9.39
CA SER A 2 -93.20 80.14 8.67
C SER A 2 -92.03 79.52 9.47
N MET A 3 -91.48 78.34 9.20
CA MET A 3 -91.68 77.30 8.19
C MET A 3 -91.06 76.00 8.77
N ARG A 4 -91.46 74.84 8.24
CA ARG A 4 -91.01 73.50 8.62
C ARG A 4 -89.49 73.29 8.45
N LEU A 5 -88.90 72.44 9.28
CA LEU A 5 -87.85 71.50 8.86
C LEU A 5 -88.02 70.19 9.65
N ASN A 6 -88.31 69.10 8.95
CA ASN A 6 -88.43 67.76 9.50
C ASN A 6 -87.17 67.00 9.03
N LEU A 7 -86.24 66.71 9.93
CA LEU A 7 -85.07 65.86 9.66
C LEU A 7 -85.18 64.60 10.53
N PRO A 8 -84.93 63.39 9.98
CA PRO A 8 -84.97 62.17 10.75
C PRO A 8 -83.74 62.08 11.66
N LEU A 9 -83.95 61.57 12.86
CA LEU A 9 -82.91 61.26 13.83
C LEU A 9 -82.08 60.07 13.30
N PHE A 10 -80.90 60.35 12.72
CA PHE A 10 -79.93 59.30 12.43
C PHE A 10 -79.32 58.82 13.75
N ALA A 11 -79.62 57.57 14.13
CA ALA A 11 -78.92 56.88 15.19
C ALA A 11 -77.48 56.63 14.73
N ILE A 12 -76.51 57.27 15.38
CA ILE A 12 -75.08 56.96 15.22
C ILE A 12 -74.84 55.62 15.91
N LEU A 13 -74.75 54.55 15.13
CA LEU A 13 -74.21 53.28 15.59
C LEU A 13 -72.70 53.47 15.77
N VAL A 14 -72.23 53.55 17.02
CA VAL A 14 -70.80 53.43 17.33
C VAL A 14 -70.44 51.95 17.18
N PRO A 15 -69.63 51.55 16.19
CA PRO A 15 -69.15 50.19 16.15
C PRO A 15 -68.21 50.01 17.36
N ILE A 16 -68.59 49.12 18.27
CA ILE A 16 -67.67 48.59 19.26
C ILE A 16 -66.62 47.82 18.46
N LEU A 17 -65.48 48.45 18.19
CA LEU A 17 -64.30 47.77 17.70
C LEU A 17 -63.88 46.81 18.82
N PHE A 18 -64.24 45.54 18.68
CA PHE A 18 -63.47 44.47 19.32
C PHE A 18 -62.07 44.55 18.74
N SER A 19 -61.14 45.18 19.46
CA SER A 19 -59.72 44.95 19.22
C SER A 19 -59.51 43.44 19.35
N PRO A 20 -59.04 42.73 18.30
CA PRO A 20 -58.56 41.38 18.52
C PRO A 20 -57.49 41.48 19.60
N GLN A 21 -57.59 40.65 20.64
CA GLN A 21 -56.44 40.42 21.50
C GLN A 21 -55.36 39.86 20.58
N VAL A 22 -54.36 40.68 20.29
CA VAL A 22 -53.11 40.20 19.72
C VAL A 22 -52.49 39.41 20.86
N ASN A 23 -52.55 38.08 20.79
CA ASN A 23 -51.76 37.24 21.68
C ASN A 23 -50.30 37.64 21.48
N ALA A 24 -49.57 37.83 22.58
CA ALA A 24 -48.15 38.16 22.53
C ALA A 24 -47.40 37.06 21.78
N GLU A 25 -46.55 37.43 20.81
CA GLU A 25 -45.73 36.46 20.10
C GLU A 25 -44.61 35.98 21.04
N VAL A 26 -44.56 34.67 21.31
CA VAL A 26 -43.52 34.04 22.12
C VAL A 26 -42.56 33.30 21.20
N THR A 27 -41.40 33.91 20.92
CA THR A 27 -40.38 33.37 20.00
C THR A 27 -39.15 32.92 20.79
N SER A 28 -38.74 31.66 20.64
CA SER A 28 -37.52 31.11 21.23
C SER A 28 -36.58 30.61 20.13
N ASP A 29 -35.38 31.19 20.06
CA ASP A 29 -34.27 30.70 19.23
C ASP A 29 -33.18 30.13 20.13
N THR A 30 -32.81 28.88 19.92
CA THR A 30 -31.71 28.21 20.62
C THR A 30 -30.72 27.63 19.63
N ILE A 31 -29.43 27.90 19.85
CA ILE A 31 -28.33 27.34 19.09
C ILE A 31 -27.39 26.65 20.08
N VAL A 32 -27.13 25.36 19.86
CA VAL A 32 -26.24 24.52 20.65
C VAL A 32 -25.01 24.21 19.82
N TYR A 33 -23.88 24.77 20.18
CA TYR A 33 -22.58 24.46 19.57
C TYR A 33 -21.94 23.32 20.35
N LEU A 34 -21.83 22.16 19.72
CA LEU A 34 -21.19 20.99 20.31
C LEU A 34 -19.67 21.21 20.40
N ASN A 35 -19.06 20.87 21.53
CA ASN A 35 -17.60 20.91 21.69
C ASN A 35 -16.92 19.84 20.82
N ASP A 36 -15.64 20.05 20.52
CA ASP A 36 -14.83 19.16 19.66
C ASP A 36 -14.76 17.71 20.17
N ASP A 37 -14.82 17.52 21.49
CA ASP A 37 -14.76 16.24 22.19
C ASP A 37 -16.15 15.66 22.53
N ALA A 38 -17.22 16.35 22.13
CA ALA A 38 -18.59 16.07 22.51
C ALA A 38 -18.88 16.01 24.03
N ALA A 39 -17.97 16.47 24.90
CA ALA A 39 -18.16 16.41 26.36
C ALA A 39 -19.14 17.47 26.89
N GLY A 40 -19.41 18.50 26.09
CA GLY A 40 -20.31 19.59 26.45
C GLY A 40 -20.64 20.46 25.25
N TYR A 41 -21.24 21.61 25.54
CA TYR A 41 -21.71 22.53 24.53
C TYR A 41 -21.61 23.98 25.00
N LEU A 42 -21.59 24.89 24.02
CA LEU A 42 -21.90 26.30 24.20
C LEU A 42 -23.32 26.54 23.69
N LEU A 43 -24.21 27.07 24.52
CA LEU A 43 -25.60 27.33 24.14
C LEU A 43 -25.85 28.84 24.07
N HIS A 44 -26.36 29.29 22.93
CA HIS A 44 -26.92 30.63 22.74
C HIS A 44 -28.43 30.53 22.67
N ARG A 45 -29.15 31.18 23.59
CA ARG A 45 -30.61 31.20 23.60
C ARG A 45 -31.13 32.62 23.68
N THR A 46 -32.11 32.93 22.85
CA THR A 46 -32.89 34.16 22.94
C THR A 46 -34.36 33.85 23.05
N LEU A 47 -35.05 34.58 23.92
CA LEU A 47 -36.51 34.53 24.04
C LEU A 47 -37.06 35.95 23.86
N ARG A 48 -38.17 36.06 23.15
CA ARG A 48 -38.98 37.27 23.06
C ARG A 48 -40.41 36.94 23.47
N THR A 49 -40.95 37.71 24.41
CA THR A 49 -42.35 37.67 24.86
C THR A 49 -42.69 39.01 25.51
N ASP A 50 -43.97 39.38 25.51
CA ASP A 50 -44.50 40.58 26.17
C ASP A 50 -44.72 40.39 27.68
N ASN A 51 -44.35 39.22 28.24
CA ASN A 51 -44.36 38.98 29.67
C ASN A 51 -43.54 40.04 30.43
N THR A 52 -43.96 40.39 31.63
CA THR A 52 -43.29 41.43 32.44
C THR A 52 -42.10 40.89 33.24
N SER A 53 -41.92 39.57 33.28
CA SER A 53 -40.78 38.89 33.89
C SER A 53 -40.60 37.50 33.28
N TYR A 54 -39.39 36.93 33.39
CA TYR A 54 -39.11 35.58 32.94
C TYR A 54 -38.10 34.86 33.84
N ASP A 55 -38.34 33.59 34.11
CA ASP A 55 -37.41 32.70 34.82
C ASP A 55 -36.75 31.75 33.83
N PHE A 56 -35.44 31.89 33.64
CA PHE A 56 -34.66 30.96 32.85
C PHE A 56 -34.01 29.93 33.77
N HIS A 57 -34.45 28.67 33.65
CA HIS A 57 -33.92 27.55 34.41
C HIS A 57 -32.76 26.89 33.68
N VAL A 58 -31.69 26.60 34.41
CA VAL A 58 -30.53 25.83 33.95
C VAL A 58 -30.27 24.66 34.88
N GLU A 59 -29.55 23.66 34.39
CA GLU A 59 -29.10 22.52 35.20
C GLU A 59 -28.34 22.99 36.45
N LYS A 60 -28.45 22.22 37.54
CA LYS A 60 -27.83 22.58 38.83
C LYS A 60 -26.30 22.76 38.76
N SER A 61 -25.66 22.05 37.83
CA SER A 61 -24.22 22.13 37.55
C SER A 61 -23.79 23.52 37.07
N VAL A 62 -24.64 24.21 36.32
CA VAL A 62 -24.34 25.52 35.70
C VAL A 62 -24.36 26.62 36.75
N GLN A 63 -23.26 27.36 36.85
CA GLN A 63 -23.09 28.50 37.73
C GLN A 63 -23.20 29.81 36.96
N LEU A 64 -23.46 30.91 37.67
CA LEU A 64 -23.50 32.25 37.08
C LEU A 64 -22.18 32.60 36.33
N ALA A 65 -21.05 32.05 36.79
CA ALA A 65 -19.74 32.27 36.18
C ALA A 65 -19.56 31.57 34.81
N ASP A 66 -20.41 30.59 34.48
CA ASP A 66 -20.35 29.85 33.20
C ASP A 66 -21.03 30.60 32.05
N PHE A 67 -21.71 31.71 32.36
CA PHE A 67 -22.33 32.59 31.38
C PHE A 67 -21.29 33.55 30.79
N TYR A 68 -21.11 33.47 29.47
CA TYR A 68 -20.30 34.40 28.70
C TYR A 68 -21.07 35.68 28.33
N TYR A 69 -22.39 35.59 28.26
CA TYR A 69 -23.26 36.70 27.91
C TYR A 69 -24.62 36.57 28.59
N ILE A 70 -25.10 37.66 29.16
CA ILE A 70 -26.44 37.78 29.73
C ILE A 70 -26.98 39.15 29.33
N SER A 71 -28.15 39.17 28.69
CA SER A 71 -28.91 40.39 28.42
C SER A 71 -30.38 40.15 28.75
N PRO A 72 -31.04 41.08 29.47
CA PRO A 72 -30.54 42.39 29.93
C PRO A 72 -29.54 42.27 31.09
N ASN A 73 -28.76 43.34 31.32
CA ASN A 73 -27.81 43.42 32.44
C ASN A 73 -28.47 43.35 33.83
N LYS A 74 -29.76 43.70 33.93
CA LYS A 74 -30.51 43.62 35.19
C LYS A 74 -31.18 42.25 35.31
N HIS A 75 -30.62 41.38 36.13
CA HIS A 75 -31.10 40.02 36.42
C HIS A 75 -30.82 39.65 37.88
N GLU A 76 -31.46 38.58 38.35
CA GLU A 76 -31.24 38.01 39.68
C GLU A 76 -30.93 36.52 39.54
N TRP A 77 -29.85 36.06 40.18
CA TRP A 77 -29.48 34.64 40.23
C TRP A 77 -30.02 34.00 41.51
N LYS A 78 -30.73 32.87 41.37
CA LYS A 78 -31.31 32.11 42.47
C LYS A 78 -30.80 30.66 42.39
N ALA A 79 -30.13 30.20 43.42
CA ALA A 79 -29.53 28.86 43.50
C ALA A 79 -30.11 28.02 44.66
N ASP A 80 -31.27 28.41 45.16
CA ASP A 80 -31.88 27.86 46.38
C ASP A 80 -32.71 26.59 46.11
N ASP A 81 -32.97 26.26 44.84
CA ASP A 81 -33.69 25.06 44.41
C ASP A 81 -32.71 23.86 44.33
N GLU A 82 -33.16 22.66 44.74
CA GLU A 82 -32.29 21.47 44.78
C GLU A 82 -32.03 20.87 43.39
N GLU A 83 -32.88 21.13 42.39
CA GLU A 83 -32.85 20.49 41.07
C GLU A 83 -32.28 21.41 39.97
N VAL A 84 -32.52 22.72 40.05
CA VAL A 84 -32.12 23.69 39.04
C VAL A 84 -31.53 24.96 39.64
N ASN A 85 -30.80 25.74 38.84
CA ASN A 85 -30.55 27.14 39.16
C ASN A 85 -31.41 28.03 38.25
N THR A 86 -31.80 29.20 38.75
CA THR A 86 -32.70 30.12 38.03
C THR A 86 -32.06 31.48 37.84
N LEU A 87 -32.12 31.98 36.61
CA LEU A 87 -31.81 33.34 36.25
C LEU A 87 -33.12 34.10 36.00
N HIS A 88 -33.48 34.98 36.93
CA HIS A 88 -34.71 35.76 36.90
C HIS A 88 -34.49 37.11 36.20
N PHE A 89 -35.36 37.43 35.24
CA PHE A 89 -35.39 38.69 34.51
C PHE A 89 -36.64 39.49 34.86
N ASN A 90 -36.46 40.79 35.10
CA ASN A 90 -37.56 41.74 35.33
C ASN A 90 -38.21 42.24 34.01
N GLN A 91 -38.21 41.40 32.99
CA GLN A 91 -38.81 41.59 31.66
C GLN A 91 -38.95 40.23 30.95
N GLY A 92 -39.78 40.14 29.92
CA GLY A 92 -40.08 38.89 29.21
C GLY A 92 -39.05 38.43 28.20
N HIS A 93 -38.18 39.32 27.71
CA HIS A 93 -37.18 38.97 26.70
C HIS A 93 -35.77 38.90 27.30
N PHE A 94 -35.00 37.91 26.85
CA PHE A 94 -33.60 37.73 27.23
C PHE A 94 -32.76 37.17 26.09
N SER A 95 -31.45 37.27 26.23
CA SER A 95 -30.45 36.60 25.42
C SER A 95 -29.29 36.16 26.31
N VAL A 96 -28.95 34.88 26.27
CA VAL A 96 -27.89 34.28 27.10
C VAL A 96 -26.94 33.43 26.26
N ILE A 97 -25.67 33.43 26.62
CA ILE A 97 -24.67 32.48 26.13
C ILE A 97 -23.97 31.87 27.33
N TYR A 98 -23.97 30.55 27.46
CA TYR A 98 -23.26 29.83 28.52
C TYR A 98 -22.73 28.49 28.02
N ALA A 99 -21.72 27.95 28.69
CA ALA A 99 -21.26 26.59 28.45
C ALA A 99 -21.78 25.64 29.53
N ALA A 100 -22.07 24.41 29.15
CA ALA A 100 -22.46 23.36 30.07
C ALA A 100 -21.99 21.99 29.56
N PRO A 101 -21.67 21.04 30.47
CA PRO A 101 -21.52 19.64 30.09
C PRO A 101 -22.89 19.05 29.71
N PHE A 102 -22.91 17.95 28.97
CA PHE A 102 -24.17 17.21 28.76
C PHE A 102 -24.61 16.39 29.98
N GLY A 103 -23.67 16.03 30.86
CA GLY A 103 -23.94 15.13 31.98
C GLY A 103 -24.55 13.81 31.49
N ASP A 104 -25.58 13.35 32.19
CA ASP A 104 -26.28 12.09 31.88
C ASP A 104 -27.16 12.18 30.61
N SER A 105 -27.34 13.39 30.05
CA SER A 105 -28.13 13.60 28.84
C SER A 105 -27.45 13.09 27.57
N LEU A 106 -26.16 12.75 27.63
CA LEU A 106 -25.40 12.21 26.50
C LEU A 106 -24.75 10.87 26.87
N VAL A 107 -25.08 9.82 26.11
CA VAL A 107 -24.51 8.49 26.30
C VAL A 107 -23.79 8.06 25.03
N ARG A 108 -22.57 7.52 25.16
CA ARG A 108 -21.83 6.91 24.05
C ARG A 108 -21.98 5.40 24.08
N GLY A 109 -22.53 4.82 23.02
CA GLY A 109 -22.65 3.37 22.86
C GLY A 109 -21.32 2.68 22.56
N GLU A 110 -21.30 1.35 22.66
CA GLU A 110 -20.17 0.51 22.24
C GLU A 110 -19.92 0.60 20.73
N ASP A 111 -20.98 0.92 19.96
CA ASP A 111 -20.95 1.21 18.53
C ASP A 111 -20.32 2.58 18.19
N GLY A 112 -19.86 3.33 19.20
CA GLY A 112 -19.27 4.66 19.04
C GLY A 112 -20.30 5.76 18.76
N ILE A 113 -21.60 5.45 18.79
CA ILE A 113 -22.66 6.43 18.55
C ILE A 113 -23.01 7.16 19.84
N TYR A 114 -22.94 8.48 19.79
CA TYR A 114 -23.44 9.37 20.85
C TYR A 114 -24.95 9.52 20.72
N THR A 115 -25.67 9.38 21.82
CA THR A 115 -27.13 9.58 21.90
C THR A 115 -27.43 10.67 22.92
N PHE A 116 -27.80 11.85 22.43
CA PHE A 116 -28.28 12.96 23.24
C PHE A 116 -29.79 12.84 23.45
N THR A 117 -30.25 12.98 24.69
CA THR A 117 -31.66 13.01 25.06
C THR A 117 -31.92 14.23 25.96
N SER A 118 -32.80 15.15 25.54
CA SER A 118 -33.00 16.41 26.27
C SER A 118 -33.89 16.29 27.52
N SER A 119 -34.64 15.21 27.66
CA SER A 119 -35.50 14.91 28.81
C SER A 119 -35.87 13.42 28.78
N ASP A 120 -36.04 12.82 29.95
CA ASP A 120 -36.65 11.49 30.14
C ASP A 120 -38.15 11.43 29.78
N GLY A 121 -38.79 12.59 29.59
CA GLY A 121 -40.22 12.71 29.29
C GLY A 121 -41.12 12.63 30.52
N GLU A 122 -40.54 12.52 31.72
CA GLU A 122 -41.30 12.50 32.97
C GLU A 122 -41.64 13.94 33.40
N PRO A 123 -42.94 14.25 33.64
CA PRO A 123 -43.35 15.58 34.09
C PRO A 123 -42.75 15.93 35.45
N ARG A 124 -42.25 17.15 35.59
CA ARG A 124 -41.81 17.70 36.88
C ARG A 124 -43.02 18.08 37.74
N ALA A 125 -42.78 18.52 38.97
CA ALA A 125 -43.83 18.92 39.91
C ALA A 125 -44.79 20.02 39.38
N ASN A 126 -44.35 20.80 38.38
CA ASN A 126 -45.15 21.82 37.70
C ASN A 126 -46.00 21.27 36.53
N GLY A 127 -45.95 19.97 36.23
CA GLY A 127 -46.68 19.32 35.15
C GLY A 127 -46.04 19.42 33.77
N HIS A 128 -44.89 20.08 33.64
CA HIS A 128 -44.16 20.27 32.39
C HIS A 128 -42.89 19.40 32.32
N PHE A 129 -42.41 19.14 31.11
CA PHE A 129 -41.16 18.40 30.85
C PHE A 129 -40.43 18.97 29.62
N GLY A 130 -39.18 18.57 29.39
CA GLY A 130 -38.39 19.05 28.27
C GLY A 130 -38.32 20.58 28.18
N ILE A 131 -38.50 21.11 26.98
CA ILE A 131 -38.48 22.54 26.67
C ILE A 131 -39.91 23.08 26.64
N TRP A 132 -40.22 24.00 27.54
CA TRP A 132 -41.56 24.57 27.69
C TRP A 132 -41.49 26.06 28.08
N HIS A 133 -42.63 26.72 27.96
CA HIS A 133 -42.90 28.10 28.35
C HIS A 133 -44.28 28.16 29.04
N HIS A 134 -44.44 29.07 29.99
CA HIS A 134 -45.69 29.30 30.71
C HIS A 134 -45.89 30.80 30.91
N PRO A 135 -47.13 31.34 30.86
CA PRO A 135 -48.40 30.61 30.72
C PRO A 135 -48.78 30.23 29.29
N GLU A 136 -48.14 30.85 28.29
CA GLU A 136 -48.44 30.64 26.89
C GLU A 136 -47.55 29.56 26.27
N ASN A 137 -47.95 29.01 25.12
CA ASN A 137 -47.06 28.19 24.31
C ASN A 137 -45.99 29.07 23.63
N PHE A 138 -44.90 28.45 23.17
CA PHE A 138 -44.06 29.10 22.16
C PHE A 138 -44.88 29.27 20.89
N THR A 139 -45.08 30.50 20.44
CA THR A 139 -45.65 30.78 19.11
C THR A 139 -44.73 30.26 18.03
N HIS A 140 -43.41 30.46 18.22
CA HIS A 140 -42.35 29.99 17.34
C HIS A 140 -41.19 29.44 18.17
N LEU A 141 -40.80 28.20 17.91
CA LEU A 141 -39.63 27.55 18.52
C LEU A 141 -38.67 27.10 17.42
N ASN A 142 -37.44 27.59 17.51
CA ASN A 142 -36.31 27.19 16.68
C ASN A 142 -35.20 26.63 17.57
N TYR A 143 -34.75 25.41 17.28
CA TYR A 143 -33.67 24.75 17.99
C TYR A 143 -32.66 24.20 17.00
N THR A 144 -31.42 24.68 17.08
CA THR A 144 -30.35 24.33 16.13
C THR A 144 -29.15 23.74 16.86
N TRP A 145 -28.69 22.58 16.39
CA TRP A 145 -27.41 21.99 16.77
C TRP A 145 -26.36 22.33 15.72
N VAL A 146 -25.22 22.85 16.14
CA VAL A 146 -24.02 23.07 15.32
C VAL A 146 -22.99 22.06 15.74
N MET A 147 -22.70 21.11 14.87
CA MET A 147 -21.74 20.04 15.13
C MET A 147 -20.37 20.38 14.54
N PRO A 148 -19.26 20.01 15.21
CA PRO A 148 -17.95 19.99 14.58
C PRO A 148 -17.93 19.17 13.28
N ALA A 149 -17.05 19.51 12.36
CA ALA A 149 -17.04 18.92 11.01
C ALA A 149 -16.75 17.41 10.99
N HIS A 150 -16.01 16.92 11.99
CA HIS A 150 -15.69 15.50 12.17
C HIS A 150 -16.83 14.69 12.80
N PHE A 151 -17.97 15.30 13.12
CA PHE A 151 -19.18 14.58 13.50
C PHE A 151 -20.19 14.56 12.35
N GLU A 152 -20.98 13.49 12.32
CA GLU A 152 -22.15 13.38 11.46
C GLU A 152 -23.38 12.94 12.23
N VAL A 153 -24.55 13.47 11.84
CA VAL A 153 -25.84 13.08 12.40
C VAL A 153 -26.23 11.72 11.82
N VAL A 154 -26.48 10.76 12.70
CA VAL A 154 -26.95 9.41 12.37
C VAL A 154 -28.48 9.36 12.32
N ASP A 155 -29.13 9.95 13.33
CA ASP A 155 -30.59 9.93 13.48
C ASP A 155 -31.05 11.06 14.41
N HIS A 156 -32.30 11.48 14.26
CA HIS A 156 -32.89 12.56 15.06
C HIS A 156 -34.40 12.35 15.25
N ALA A 157 -34.93 12.79 16.39
CA ALA A 157 -36.35 12.74 16.69
C ALA A 157 -36.79 13.84 17.65
N SER A 158 -38.07 14.22 17.55
CA SER A 158 -38.79 15.05 18.51
C SER A 158 -40.10 14.36 18.89
N ASN A 159 -40.61 14.62 20.10
CA ASN A 159 -41.95 14.20 20.52
C ASN A 159 -43.06 15.10 19.95
N ARG A 160 -42.70 16.22 19.31
CA ARG A 160 -43.62 17.17 18.67
C ARG A 160 -43.38 17.20 17.17
N GLU A 161 -44.45 17.44 16.41
CA GLU A 161 -44.34 17.68 14.97
C GLU A 161 -43.62 19.01 14.70
N GLY A 162 -42.84 19.04 13.62
CA GLY A 162 -42.08 20.20 13.21
C GLY A 162 -41.21 19.90 11.99
N GLU A 163 -40.60 20.94 11.42
CA GLU A 163 -39.72 20.86 10.27
C GLU A 163 -38.27 20.64 10.71
N TRP A 164 -37.63 19.60 10.18
CA TRP A 164 -36.20 19.35 10.34
C TRP A 164 -35.44 19.81 9.10
N VAL A 165 -34.38 20.59 9.30
CA VAL A 165 -33.53 21.12 8.23
C VAL A 165 -32.08 20.85 8.56
N GLN A 166 -31.41 20.02 7.75
CA GLN A 166 -29.98 19.79 7.85
C GLN A 166 -29.23 20.62 6.80
N ARG A 167 -28.24 21.41 7.24
CA ARG A 167 -27.38 22.22 6.36
C ARG A 167 -25.95 22.06 6.82
N THR A 168 -25.09 21.51 5.95
CA THR A 168 -23.69 21.22 6.27
C THR A 168 -23.55 20.48 7.60
N ASN A 169 -23.03 21.14 8.63
CA ASN A 169 -22.78 20.64 9.97
C ASN A 169 -23.82 21.12 11.00
N THR A 170 -24.95 21.66 10.52
CA THR A 170 -26.05 22.13 11.36
C THR A 170 -27.30 21.30 11.16
N LEU A 171 -28.01 21.08 12.26
CA LEU A 171 -29.32 20.46 12.27
C LEU A 171 -30.28 21.41 12.98
N SER A 172 -31.35 21.83 12.33
CA SER A 172 -32.33 22.76 12.88
C SER A 172 -33.72 22.12 12.94
N PHE A 173 -34.46 22.39 14.01
CA PHE A 173 -35.85 22.02 14.20
C PHE A 173 -36.70 23.27 14.39
N TYR A 174 -37.76 23.39 13.59
CA TYR A 174 -38.71 24.50 13.62
C TYR A 174 -40.10 23.98 13.94
N THR A 175 -40.80 24.60 14.88
CA THR A 175 -42.19 24.26 15.21
C THR A 175 -42.91 25.47 15.81
N ASP A 176 -44.24 25.45 15.74
CA ASP A 176 -45.10 26.56 16.12
C ASP A 176 -46.17 26.09 17.12
N ASP A 177 -46.67 27.02 17.94
CA ASP A 177 -47.70 26.78 18.98
C ASP A 177 -47.45 25.51 19.81
N VAL A 178 -46.28 25.44 20.45
CA VAL A 178 -45.78 24.22 21.10
C VAL A 178 -45.38 24.44 22.55
N ASN A 179 -45.43 23.34 23.32
CA ASN A 179 -44.82 23.19 24.62
C ASN A 179 -44.38 21.74 24.87
N ASP A 180 -43.55 21.55 25.89
CA ASP A 180 -43.01 20.27 26.34
C ASP A 180 -42.31 19.49 25.20
N VAL A 181 -41.36 20.16 24.54
CA VAL A 181 -40.57 19.60 23.43
C VAL A 181 -39.37 18.83 23.97
N THR A 182 -39.15 17.63 23.46
CA THR A 182 -37.99 16.78 23.77
C THR A 182 -37.30 16.35 22.49
N PHE A 183 -35.98 16.24 22.54
CA PHE A 183 -35.17 15.81 21.42
C PHE A 183 -34.37 14.56 21.75
N ARG A 184 -34.22 13.70 20.74
CA ARG A 184 -33.23 12.63 20.70
C ARG A 184 -32.37 12.80 19.47
N ILE A 185 -31.09 13.11 19.64
CA ILE A 185 -30.13 13.28 18.53
C ILE A 185 -29.05 12.22 18.66
N ARG A 186 -28.84 11.45 17.60
CA ARG A 186 -27.76 10.46 17.49
C ARG A 186 -26.73 10.95 16.50
N PHE A 187 -25.46 10.94 16.88
CA PHE A 187 -24.35 11.36 16.03
C PHE A 187 -23.11 10.52 16.33
N ARG A 188 -22.14 10.51 15.41
CA ARG A 188 -20.89 9.77 15.54
C ARG A 188 -19.75 10.49 14.84
N GLU A 189 -18.52 10.10 15.15
CA GLU A 189 -17.37 10.56 14.37
C GLU A 189 -17.47 10.04 12.94
N ARG A 190 -17.12 10.89 11.98
CA ARG A 190 -17.16 10.62 10.55
C ARG A 190 -16.00 9.67 10.18
N ASP A 191 -16.34 8.69 9.36
CA ASP A 191 -15.45 7.76 8.67
C ASP A 191 -15.89 7.82 7.20
N SER A 192 -15.12 8.56 6.39
CA SER A 192 -15.53 8.99 5.05
C SER A 192 -15.34 7.92 3.99
N ASP A 193 -14.32 7.08 4.10
CA ASP A 193 -14.05 5.97 3.17
C ASP A 193 -14.60 4.62 3.67
N GLY A 194 -14.99 4.54 4.95
CA GLY A 194 -15.65 3.39 5.54
C GLY A 194 -14.69 2.24 5.81
N ASP A 195 -13.40 2.53 6.01
CA ASP A 195 -12.36 1.53 6.30
C ASP A 195 -12.34 1.09 7.78
N GLY A 196 -13.11 1.78 8.64
CA GLY A 196 -13.22 1.52 10.07
C GLY A 196 -12.36 2.44 10.94
N VAL A 197 -11.62 3.38 10.36
CA VAL A 197 -10.83 4.40 11.05
C VAL A 197 -11.47 5.76 10.80
N VAL A 198 -11.76 6.48 11.88
CA VAL A 198 -12.40 7.81 11.79
C VAL A 198 -11.45 8.83 11.16
N ASP A 199 -12.00 9.78 10.38
CA ASP A 199 -11.25 10.78 9.59
C ASP A 199 -10.18 11.54 10.40
N ARG A 200 -10.42 11.74 11.70
CA ARG A 200 -9.49 12.46 12.60
C ARG A 200 -8.19 11.68 12.86
N GLY A 201 -8.25 10.36 12.81
CA GLY A 201 -7.14 9.44 13.05
C GLY A 201 -6.58 8.80 11.78
N ASP A 202 -7.28 8.96 10.67
CA ASP A 202 -6.96 8.32 9.40
C ASP A 202 -5.86 9.08 8.62
N ARG A 203 -4.83 8.34 8.23
CA ARG A 203 -3.70 8.82 7.44
C ARG A 203 -3.83 8.52 5.95
N CYS A 204 -4.80 7.68 5.58
CA CYS A 204 -5.05 7.18 4.25
C CYS A 204 -6.55 7.33 3.92
N PRO A 205 -7.06 8.57 3.77
CA PRO A 205 -8.49 8.92 3.70
C PRO A 205 -9.25 8.48 2.43
N ASP A 206 -8.62 7.65 1.62
CA ASP A 206 -9.15 7.16 0.34
C ASP A 206 -8.94 5.63 0.23
N THR A 207 -8.90 4.92 1.37
CA THR A 207 -8.75 3.48 1.37
C THR A 207 -10.00 2.82 0.78
N ALA A 208 -9.79 1.89 -0.16
CA ALA A 208 -10.89 1.23 -0.82
C ALA A 208 -11.68 0.35 0.16
N ALA A 209 -13.01 0.45 0.12
CA ALA A 209 -13.89 -0.31 1.00
C ALA A 209 -13.60 -1.83 0.96
N GLY A 210 -13.41 -2.42 2.15
CA GLY A 210 -13.11 -3.85 2.32
C GLY A 210 -11.63 -4.21 2.24
N VAL A 211 -10.73 -3.25 1.98
CA VAL A 211 -9.29 -3.45 2.13
C VAL A 211 -8.96 -3.46 3.63
N PRO A 212 -8.25 -4.49 4.13
CA PRO A 212 -7.77 -4.48 5.51
C PRO A 212 -6.78 -3.35 5.75
N VAL A 213 -6.98 -2.61 6.84
CA VAL A 213 -6.16 -1.46 7.22
C VAL A 213 -5.48 -1.66 8.57
N ASP A 214 -4.38 -0.95 8.78
CA ASP A 214 -3.76 -0.77 10.08
C ASP A 214 -4.56 0.22 10.96
N PRO A 215 -4.19 0.41 12.24
CA PRO A 215 -4.89 1.36 13.13
C PRO A 215 -4.83 2.83 12.69
N SER A 216 -4.09 3.16 11.63
CA SER A 216 -4.02 4.50 11.05
C SER A 216 -4.77 4.64 9.73
N GLY A 217 -5.57 3.63 9.34
CA GLY A 217 -6.40 3.64 8.13
C GLY A 217 -5.63 3.28 6.86
N CYS A 218 -4.35 2.89 6.97
CA CYS A 218 -3.54 2.59 5.80
C CYS A 218 -3.61 1.11 5.42
N PRO A 219 -3.71 0.77 4.12
CA PRO A 219 -3.69 -0.61 3.66
C PRO A 219 -2.48 -1.39 4.16
N LEU A 220 -2.69 -2.66 4.51
CA LEU A 220 -1.61 -3.54 4.94
C LEU A 220 -0.67 -3.89 3.78
N ASP A 221 0.62 -3.82 4.06
CA ASP A 221 1.76 -4.22 3.21
C ASP A 221 2.75 -4.92 4.15
N SER A 222 2.68 -6.24 4.19
CA SER A 222 3.30 -7.08 5.22
C SER A 222 4.81 -7.25 5.03
N ASP A 223 5.29 -7.30 3.79
CA ASP A 223 6.72 -7.42 3.47
C ASP A 223 7.38 -6.07 3.13
N VAL A 224 6.57 -5.02 3.01
CA VAL A 224 6.97 -3.62 2.84
C VAL A 224 7.67 -3.40 1.50
N ASP A 225 7.26 -4.14 0.47
CA ASP A 225 7.79 -4.02 -0.89
C ASP A 225 7.11 -2.90 -1.72
N GLY A 226 6.05 -2.31 -1.17
CA GLY A 226 5.27 -1.23 -1.78
C GLY A 226 4.01 -1.69 -2.51
N VAL A 227 3.69 -2.99 -2.50
CA VAL A 227 2.45 -3.57 -3.03
C VAL A 227 1.63 -4.12 -1.86
N ILE A 228 0.41 -3.61 -1.71
CA ILE A 228 -0.46 -4.00 -0.59
C ILE A 228 -0.82 -5.49 -0.64
N ASP A 229 -1.01 -6.11 0.53
CA ASP A 229 -1.22 -7.56 0.71
C ASP A 229 -2.32 -8.14 -0.19
N VAL A 230 -3.36 -7.36 -0.48
CA VAL A 230 -4.51 -7.79 -1.29
C VAL A 230 -4.21 -7.81 -2.81
N LEU A 231 -3.14 -7.13 -3.24
CA LEU A 231 -2.68 -7.09 -4.64
C LEU A 231 -1.39 -7.89 -4.86
N ASP A 232 -0.69 -8.22 -3.78
CA ASP A 232 0.59 -8.91 -3.80
C ASP A 232 0.45 -10.42 -4.06
N GLN A 233 1.22 -10.93 -5.02
CA GLN A 233 1.32 -12.34 -5.40
C GLN A 233 2.60 -13.01 -4.86
N CYS A 234 3.50 -12.22 -4.25
CA CYS A 234 4.82 -12.60 -3.77
C CYS A 234 5.08 -12.05 -2.35
N PRO A 235 4.39 -12.58 -1.31
CA PRO A 235 4.29 -12.00 0.05
C PRO A 235 5.55 -12.09 0.93
N GLU A 236 6.70 -12.41 0.34
CA GLU A 236 7.98 -12.50 1.04
C GLU A 236 9.07 -11.72 0.27
N THR A 237 8.66 -10.75 -0.54
CA THR A 237 9.60 -9.95 -1.32
C THR A 237 10.32 -8.96 -0.40
N PRO A 238 11.66 -8.91 -0.43
CA PRO A 238 12.39 -7.97 0.43
C PRO A 238 12.00 -6.52 0.10
N ALA A 239 11.70 -5.71 1.11
CA ALA A 239 11.38 -4.28 1.00
C ALA A 239 12.32 -3.41 0.13
N VAL A 240 13.58 -3.85 -0.09
CA VAL A 240 14.57 -3.13 -0.93
C VAL A 240 14.56 -3.58 -2.38
N ALA A 241 13.83 -4.63 -2.71
CA ALA A 241 13.76 -5.17 -4.05
C ALA A 241 12.92 -4.25 -4.96
N ARG A 242 13.23 -4.32 -6.25
CA ARG A 242 12.36 -3.71 -7.26
C ARG A 242 11.34 -4.75 -7.67
N VAL A 243 10.08 -4.39 -7.53
CA VAL A 243 8.96 -5.30 -7.79
C VAL A 243 8.11 -4.83 -8.95
N ASP A 244 7.42 -5.77 -9.58
CA ASP A 244 6.37 -5.46 -10.54
C ASP A 244 5.05 -5.05 -9.83
N ALA A 245 3.98 -4.86 -10.60
CA ALA A 245 2.68 -4.47 -10.05
C ALA A 245 2.00 -5.57 -9.18
N LYS A 246 2.62 -6.75 -9.07
CA LYS A 246 2.14 -7.91 -8.31
C LYS A 246 3.04 -8.21 -7.11
N GLY A 247 3.99 -7.33 -6.77
CA GLY A 247 4.91 -7.52 -5.64
C GLY A 247 6.03 -8.52 -5.90
N CYS A 248 6.22 -8.97 -7.16
CA CYS A 248 7.25 -9.95 -7.46
C CYS A 248 8.56 -9.28 -7.91
N GLU A 249 9.70 -9.73 -7.37
CA GLU A 249 11.04 -9.27 -7.80
C GLU A 249 11.19 -9.43 -9.33
N LEU A 250 11.78 -8.40 -9.96
CA LEU A 250 12.01 -8.41 -11.40
C LEU A 250 13.08 -9.43 -11.81
N ASP A 251 12.81 -10.13 -12.91
CA ASP A 251 13.71 -11.01 -13.65
C ASP A 251 13.58 -10.62 -15.13
N SER A 252 14.52 -9.80 -15.60
CA SER A 252 14.43 -9.08 -16.87
C SER A 252 14.71 -9.95 -18.09
N ASP A 253 15.56 -10.97 -17.97
CA ASP A 253 15.90 -11.90 -19.05
C ASP A 253 15.17 -13.25 -18.93
N ALA A 254 14.43 -13.46 -17.84
CA ALA A 254 13.59 -14.60 -17.55
C ALA A 254 14.37 -15.93 -17.51
N ASP A 255 15.61 -15.88 -17.02
CA ASP A 255 16.47 -17.05 -16.82
C ASP A 255 16.18 -17.80 -15.49
N GLY A 256 15.38 -17.19 -14.60
CA GLY A 256 15.01 -17.74 -13.30
C GLY A 256 15.80 -17.16 -12.12
N VAL A 257 16.73 -16.23 -12.35
CA VAL A 257 17.47 -15.49 -11.33
C VAL A 257 17.07 -14.02 -11.37
N VAL A 258 16.58 -13.50 -10.24
CA VAL A 258 16.12 -12.10 -10.16
C VAL A 258 17.26 -11.10 -10.44
N ASP A 259 16.92 -9.96 -11.05
CA ASP A 259 17.85 -8.91 -11.52
C ASP A 259 18.87 -8.49 -10.45
N ARG A 260 18.48 -8.52 -9.17
CA ARG A 260 19.33 -8.12 -8.04
C ARG A 260 20.46 -9.12 -7.75
N LEU A 261 20.24 -10.39 -8.08
CA LEU A 261 21.18 -11.50 -7.86
C LEU A 261 21.90 -11.93 -9.14
N ASP A 262 21.41 -11.52 -10.29
CA ASP A 262 21.91 -11.89 -11.60
C ASP A 262 23.17 -11.09 -11.99
N LEU A 263 24.24 -11.81 -12.34
CA LEU A 263 25.50 -11.27 -12.85
C LEU A 263 25.60 -11.33 -14.39
N CYS A 264 24.66 -12.00 -15.03
CA CYS A 264 24.60 -12.30 -16.45
C CYS A 264 23.21 -11.91 -17.04
N PRO A 265 22.88 -10.60 -17.12
CA PRO A 265 21.54 -10.05 -17.42
C PRO A 265 21.05 -10.20 -18.87
N GLN A 266 21.63 -11.14 -19.61
CA GLN A 266 21.29 -11.46 -20.98
C GLN A 266 21.30 -12.97 -21.22
N THR A 267 21.20 -13.78 -20.16
CA THR A 267 21.11 -15.22 -20.30
C THR A 267 19.75 -15.56 -20.88
N ALA A 268 19.74 -16.41 -21.91
CA ALA A 268 18.49 -16.70 -22.60
C ALA A 268 17.56 -17.52 -21.70
N ALA A 269 16.30 -17.07 -21.58
CA ALA A 269 15.25 -17.76 -20.85
C ALA A 269 15.19 -19.27 -21.15
N GLY A 270 15.14 -20.08 -20.10
CA GLY A 270 15.03 -21.54 -20.17
C GLY A 270 16.35 -22.30 -20.34
N LEU A 271 17.49 -21.62 -20.43
CA LEU A 271 18.80 -22.28 -20.31
C LEU A 271 19.08 -22.67 -18.84
N PRO A 272 19.82 -23.76 -18.59
CA PRO A 272 20.33 -24.06 -17.26
C PRO A 272 21.33 -22.98 -16.82
N VAL A 273 21.05 -22.32 -15.70
CA VAL A 273 21.91 -21.29 -15.11
C VAL A 273 22.37 -21.68 -13.71
N ASN A 274 23.50 -21.12 -13.30
CA ASN A 274 23.95 -21.20 -11.91
C ASN A 274 23.19 -20.19 -11.03
N THR A 275 23.50 -20.17 -9.73
CA THR A 275 22.88 -19.26 -8.75
C THR A 275 23.13 -17.76 -9.01
N GLN A 276 23.95 -17.41 -10.00
CA GLN A 276 24.31 -16.04 -10.38
C GLN A 276 23.73 -15.66 -11.76
N GLY A 277 22.80 -16.45 -12.30
CA GLY A 277 22.15 -16.20 -13.61
C GLY A 277 23.05 -16.48 -14.81
N CYS A 278 24.23 -17.06 -14.61
CA CYS A 278 25.14 -17.36 -15.71
C CYS A 278 24.95 -18.79 -16.20
N GLU A 279 24.92 -18.95 -17.53
CA GLU A 279 24.88 -20.25 -18.19
C GLU A 279 25.98 -21.19 -17.69
N LEU A 280 25.66 -22.48 -17.56
CA LEU A 280 26.60 -23.49 -17.08
C LEU A 280 27.74 -23.72 -18.09
N ASP A 281 28.93 -23.94 -17.55
CA ASP A 281 30.15 -24.40 -18.22
C ASP A 281 30.60 -25.64 -17.42
N SER A 282 30.20 -26.81 -17.89
CA SER A 282 30.26 -28.06 -17.13
C SER A 282 31.68 -28.61 -16.98
N ASP A 283 32.57 -28.40 -17.96
CA ASP A 283 33.96 -28.88 -17.92
C ASP A 283 34.99 -27.78 -17.58
N GLY A 284 34.57 -26.51 -17.55
CA GLY A 284 35.35 -25.37 -17.09
C GLY A 284 36.36 -24.90 -18.13
N ASP A 285 36.13 -25.16 -19.41
CA ASP A 285 37.02 -24.78 -20.51
C ASP A 285 36.81 -23.34 -21.01
N ARG A 286 35.83 -22.62 -20.43
CA ARG A 286 35.38 -21.25 -20.74
C ARG A 286 34.43 -21.14 -21.93
N VAL A 287 33.90 -22.24 -22.43
CA VAL A 287 32.82 -22.29 -23.41
C VAL A 287 31.58 -22.86 -22.72
N VAL A 288 30.48 -22.10 -22.76
CA VAL A 288 29.23 -22.51 -22.10
C VAL A 288 28.62 -23.74 -22.79
N ASP A 289 27.90 -24.55 -22.02
CA ASP A 289 27.35 -25.85 -22.45
C ASP A 289 26.51 -25.77 -23.75
N SER A 290 25.78 -24.66 -24.00
CA SER A 290 25.00 -24.52 -25.24
C SER A 290 25.85 -24.27 -26.50
N GLN A 291 27.10 -23.85 -26.33
CA GLN A 291 28.04 -23.52 -27.40
C GLN A 291 29.17 -24.54 -27.53
N ASP A 292 29.36 -25.37 -26.52
CA ASP A 292 30.41 -26.37 -26.47
C ASP A 292 30.07 -27.63 -27.29
N LYS A 293 30.98 -28.00 -28.19
CA LYS A 293 30.89 -29.22 -29.02
C LYS A 293 31.69 -30.38 -28.43
N CYS A 294 32.49 -30.11 -27.42
CA CYS A 294 33.46 -30.99 -26.79
C CYS A 294 33.30 -30.99 -25.25
N PRO A 295 32.17 -31.51 -24.70
CA PRO A 295 31.73 -31.37 -23.29
C PRO A 295 32.57 -32.09 -22.23
N ASN A 296 33.79 -32.50 -22.55
CA ASN A 296 34.71 -33.19 -21.65
C ASN A 296 36.16 -32.77 -21.92
N THR A 297 36.38 -31.51 -22.27
CA THR A 297 37.71 -30.97 -22.48
C THR A 297 38.50 -31.03 -21.19
N ARG A 298 39.78 -31.39 -21.29
CA ARG A 298 40.63 -31.52 -20.11
C ARG A 298 40.76 -30.15 -19.43
N THR A 299 40.60 -30.14 -18.10
CA THR A 299 40.80 -28.94 -17.29
C THR A 299 42.14 -28.26 -17.59
N GLY A 300 42.08 -27.00 -18.01
CA GLY A 300 43.26 -26.19 -18.33
C GLY A 300 43.79 -26.34 -19.77
N ALA A 301 43.15 -27.15 -20.62
CA ALA A 301 43.46 -27.20 -22.04
C ALA A 301 43.16 -25.86 -22.73
N VAL A 302 43.88 -25.60 -23.83
CA VAL A 302 43.59 -24.47 -24.70
C VAL A 302 42.58 -24.93 -25.74
N VAL A 303 41.41 -24.31 -25.74
CA VAL A 303 40.30 -24.66 -26.63
C VAL A 303 40.02 -23.61 -27.68
N ASP A 304 39.41 -24.03 -28.78
CA ASP A 304 38.84 -23.14 -29.77
C ASP A 304 37.49 -22.55 -29.31
N ARG A 305 36.85 -21.78 -30.19
CA ARG A 305 35.54 -21.16 -29.89
C ARG A 305 34.37 -22.16 -29.72
N ASN A 306 34.59 -23.44 -30.01
CA ASN A 306 33.61 -24.51 -29.86
C ASN A 306 33.93 -25.41 -28.67
N GLY A 307 34.87 -25.03 -27.80
CA GLY A 307 35.28 -25.82 -26.64
C GLY A 307 36.17 -27.02 -26.97
N CYS A 308 36.68 -27.13 -28.20
CA CYS A 308 37.50 -28.28 -28.58
C CYS A 308 38.99 -27.97 -28.46
N GLU A 309 39.75 -28.90 -27.88
CA GLU A 309 41.21 -28.84 -27.82
C GLU A 309 41.82 -28.69 -29.24
N LEU A 310 42.87 -27.88 -29.34
CA LEU A 310 43.54 -27.62 -30.62
C LEU A 310 44.36 -28.84 -31.07
N ASP A 311 44.32 -29.11 -32.38
CA ASP A 311 45.09 -30.14 -33.08
C ASP A 311 45.64 -29.48 -34.37
N GLY A 312 46.88 -29.01 -34.28
CA GLY A 312 47.52 -28.11 -35.24
C GLY A 312 47.88 -28.79 -36.55
N ASP A 313 48.39 -30.02 -36.49
CA ASP A 313 48.78 -30.80 -37.66
C ASP A 313 47.70 -31.79 -38.13
N LYS A 314 46.63 -31.98 -37.34
CA LYS A 314 45.41 -32.73 -37.68
C LYS A 314 45.66 -34.21 -37.86
N ASP A 315 46.55 -34.77 -37.07
CA ASP A 315 46.81 -36.22 -37.03
C ASP A 315 45.87 -36.99 -36.09
N GLY A 316 45.12 -36.26 -35.26
CA GLY A 316 44.17 -36.81 -34.28
C GLY A 316 44.67 -36.80 -32.84
N VAL A 317 45.89 -36.33 -32.57
CA VAL A 317 46.44 -36.06 -31.24
C VAL A 317 46.44 -34.55 -31.01
N VAL A 318 45.85 -34.13 -29.89
CA VAL A 318 45.73 -32.71 -29.53
C VAL A 318 47.09 -32.12 -29.17
N ASP A 319 47.31 -30.84 -29.47
CA ASP A 319 48.58 -30.10 -29.29
C ASP A 319 49.17 -30.26 -27.88
N GLY A 320 48.32 -30.37 -26.85
CA GLY A 320 48.75 -30.53 -25.46
C GLY A 320 49.28 -31.93 -25.10
N LEU A 321 49.11 -32.91 -25.98
CA LEU A 321 49.54 -34.30 -25.85
C LEU A 321 50.46 -34.77 -26.98
N ASP A 322 50.69 -33.91 -27.98
CA ASP A 322 51.45 -34.22 -29.17
C ASP A 322 52.94 -33.87 -28.99
N ASP A 323 53.79 -34.90 -28.97
CA ASP A 323 55.25 -34.79 -28.91
C ASP A 323 55.86 -34.52 -30.31
N CYS A 324 55.08 -34.67 -31.38
CA CYS A 324 55.45 -34.62 -32.78
C CYS A 324 54.54 -33.65 -33.59
N PRO A 325 54.58 -32.31 -33.32
CA PRO A 325 53.61 -31.29 -33.76
C PRO A 325 53.62 -30.92 -35.25
N SER A 326 54.17 -31.80 -36.08
CA SER A 326 54.29 -31.63 -37.53
C SER A 326 54.19 -32.96 -38.26
N SER A 327 53.50 -33.93 -37.68
CA SER A 327 53.19 -35.18 -38.35
C SER A 327 52.30 -34.90 -39.57
N THR A 328 52.19 -35.86 -40.50
CA THR A 328 51.35 -35.63 -41.68
C THR A 328 49.88 -35.64 -41.25
N PRO A 329 49.05 -34.67 -41.70
CA PRO A 329 47.62 -34.66 -41.37
C PRO A 329 46.95 -36.01 -41.67
N MET A 330 46.24 -36.55 -40.68
CA MET A 330 45.60 -37.87 -40.68
C MET A 330 46.55 -39.08 -40.84
N ALA A 331 47.84 -38.92 -40.53
CA ALA A 331 48.77 -40.05 -40.48
C ALA A 331 48.38 -41.05 -39.39
N ALA A 332 48.81 -42.29 -39.56
CA ALA A 332 48.77 -43.25 -38.46
C ALA A 332 49.90 -42.88 -37.48
N VAL A 333 49.51 -42.31 -36.35
CA VAL A 333 50.42 -41.92 -35.27
C VAL A 333 50.18 -42.77 -34.02
N ASP A 334 51.16 -42.80 -33.12
CA ASP A 334 51.03 -43.40 -31.81
C ASP A 334 50.27 -42.48 -30.83
N VAL A 335 50.25 -42.86 -29.54
CA VAL A 335 49.61 -42.08 -28.46
C VAL A 335 50.26 -40.71 -28.24
N HIS A 336 51.48 -40.51 -28.74
CA HIS A 336 52.28 -39.30 -28.60
C HIS A 336 52.26 -38.41 -29.85
N GLY A 337 51.45 -38.73 -30.87
CA GLY A 337 51.38 -37.97 -32.13
C GLY A 337 52.53 -38.27 -33.10
N CYS A 338 53.36 -39.26 -32.82
CA CYS A 338 54.49 -39.60 -33.67
C CYS A 338 54.11 -40.67 -34.70
N GLU A 339 54.45 -40.43 -35.98
CA GLU A 339 54.27 -41.38 -37.07
C GLU A 339 55.01 -42.70 -36.75
N LEU A 340 54.35 -43.84 -37.03
CA LEU A 340 54.88 -45.16 -36.67
C LEU A 340 56.20 -45.48 -37.39
N ASP A 341 57.14 -46.03 -36.63
CA ASP A 341 58.44 -46.57 -37.07
C ASP A 341 58.63 -47.94 -36.37
N ALA A 342 58.26 -49.01 -37.08
CA ALA A 342 58.09 -50.33 -36.48
C ALA A 342 59.40 -51.02 -36.11
N ASP A 343 60.50 -50.74 -36.83
CA ASP A 343 61.82 -51.32 -36.57
C ASP A 343 62.80 -50.34 -35.90
N GLY A 344 62.42 -49.06 -35.79
CA GLY A 344 63.14 -48.05 -35.05
C GLY A 344 64.42 -47.59 -35.73
N ASP A 345 64.50 -47.70 -37.06
CA ASP A 345 65.67 -47.32 -37.85
C ASP A 345 65.74 -45.81 -38.18
N GLY A 346 64.67 -45.06 -37.86
CA GLY A 346 64.55 -43.63 -38.08
C GLY A 346 63.78 -43.25 -39.36
N VAL A 347 63.25 -44.22 -40.10
CA VAL A 347 62.38 -44.01 -41.27
C VAL A 347 60.97 -44.52 -40.96
N ILE A 348 60.00 -43.61 -40.96
CA ILE A 348 58.59 -43.96 -40.72
C ILE A 348 58.10 -45.08 -41.66
N ASP A 349 57.20 -45.93 -41.15
CA ASP A 349 56.62 -47.08 -41.86
C ASP A 349 56.05 -46.72 -43.24
N ALA A 350 55.47 -45.52 -43.37
CA ALA A 350 54.89 -45.05 -44.63
C ALA A 350 55.93 -44.76 -45.73
N ARG A 351 57.19 -44.54 -45.34
CA ARG A 351 58.32 -44.22 -46.24
C ARG A 351 59.36 -45.35 -46.29
N ASP A 352 59.32 -46.26 -45.34
CA ASP A 352 60.27 -47.35 -45.22
C ASP A 352 60.03 -48.47 -46.27
N ARG A 353 61.10 -48.84 -46.98
CA ARG A 353 61.12 -49.92 -47.97
C ARG A 353 61.71 -51.21 -47.40
N CYS A 354 62.27 -51.15 -46.21
CA CYS A 354 63.00 -52.20 -45.52
C CYS A 354 62.51 -52.32 -44.06
N PRO A 355 61.25 -52.77 -43.84
CA PRO A 355 60.49 -52.73 -42.56
C PRO A 355 60.96 -53.70 -41.46
N SER A 356 62.22 -54.13 -41.53
CA SER A 356 62.80 -55.09 -40.59
C SER A 356 64.32 -54.92 -40.48
N THR A 357 64.78 -53.69 -40.63
CA THR A 357 66.18 -53.34 -40.48
C THR A 357 66.64 -53.61 -39.05
N VAL A 358 67.89 -54.06 -38.92
CA VAL A 358 68.47 -54.40 -37.61
C VAL A 358 68.61 -53.12 -36.78
N LEU A 359 68.06 -53.14 -35.56
CA LEU A 359 68.14 -52.01 -34.63
C LEU A 359 69.58 -51.48 -34.48
N GLY A 360 69.79 -50.21 -34.82
CA GLY A 360 71.09 -49.53 -34.74
C GLY A 360 71.97 -49.67 -35.98
N ALA A 361 71.51 -50.34 -37.04
CA ALA A 361 72.16 -50.30 -38.35
C ALA A 361 72.12 -48.88 -38.94
N LYS A 362 73.11 -48.55 -39.78
CA LYS A 362 73.05 -47.33 -40.58
C LYS A 362 72.19 -47.59 -41.81
N VAL A 363 71.18 -46.75 -42.01
CA VAL A 363 70.23 -46.89 -43.12
C VAL A 363 70.32 -45.73 -44.10
N ASP A 364 69.89 -45.98 -45.34
CA ASP A 364 69.65 -44.94 -46.32
C ASP A 364 68.31 -44.21 -46.07
N GLY A 365 67.97 -43.25 -46.94
CA GLY A 365 66.70 -42.49 -46.82
C GLY A 365 65.43 -43.31 -47.07
N LEU A 366 65.56 -44.60 -47.37
CA LEU A 366 64.47 -45.54 -47.61
C LEU A 366 64.39 -46.62 -46.51
N GLY A 367 65.15 -46.48 -45.42
CA GLY A 367 65.18 -47.42 -44.30
C GLY A 367 66.02 -48.67 -44.58
N CYS A 368 66.77 -48.71 -45.69
CA CYS A 368 67.54 -49.90 -46.05
C CYS A 368 68.96 -49.82 -45.51
N GLU A 369 69.39 -50.90 -44.84
CA GLU A 369 70.74 -51.04 -44.33
C GLU A 369 71.79 -50.90 -45.44
N LEU A 370 72.89 -50.20 -45.12
CA LEU A 370 74.00 -49.98 -46.04
C LEU A 370 74.84 -51.26 -46.23
N ASP A 371 75.34 -51.42 -47.45
CA ASP A 371 76.43 -52.33 -47.83
C ASP A 371 77.57 -51.41 -48.30
N SER A 372 78.45 -51.06 -47.36
CA SER A 372 79.42 -49.98 -47.52
C SER A 372 80.50 -50.29 -48.58
N ASP A 373 80.82 -51.57 -48.81
CA ASP A 373 81.81 -52.00 -49.82
C ASP A 373 81.20 -52.69 -51.05
N ALA A 374 79.88 -52.85 -51.09
CA ALA A 374 79.10 -53.40 -52.20
C ALA A 374 79.50 -54.84 -52.58
N ASP A 375 79.91 -55.65 -51.60
CA ASP A 375 80.28 -57.05 -51.79
C ASP A 375 79.09 -58.03 -51.69
N GLY A 376 77.92 -57.51 -51.28
CA GLY A 376 76.68 -58.26 -51.12
C GLY A 376 76.37 -58.69 -49.69
N VAL A 377 77.20 -58.30 -48.70
CA VAL A 377 76.95 -58.48 -47.27
C VAL A 377 76.61 -57.13 -46.63
N LEU A 378 75.49 -57.06 -45.91
CA LEU A 378 75.08 -55.83 -45.20
C LEU A 378 76.02 -55.54 -44.02
N ASP A 379 76.22 -54.25 -43.71
CA ASP A 379 77.19 -53.78 -42.71
C ASP A 379 77.04 -54.45 -41.33
N SER A 380 75.83 -54.78 -40.86
CA SER A 380 75.59 -55.47 -39.57
C SER A 380 76.01 -56.93 -39.57
N ALA A 381 76.03 -57.56 -40.74
CA ALA A 381 76.47 -58.94 -40.94
C ALA A 381 77.93 -59.02 -41.40
N ASP A 382 78.52 -57.90 -41.82
CA ASP A 382 79.90 -57.84 -42.27
C ASP A 382 80.89 -57.61 -41.11
N LYS A 383 81.90 -58.47 -41.04
CA LYS A 383 83.01 -58.35 -40.07
C LYS A 383 84.03 -57.29 -40.52
N CYS A 384 84.01 -56.94 -41.79
CA CYS A 384 84.97 -56.06 -42.45
C CYS A 384 84.27 -55.02 -43.35
N PRO A 385 83.29 -54.23 -42.86
CA PRO A 385 82.39 -53.36 -43.66
C PRO A 385 83.04 -52.25 -44.49
N ASP A 386 84.38 -52.15 -44.49
CA ASP A 386 85.15 -51.14 -45.21
C ASP A 386 86.18 -51.80 -46.17
N THR A 387 85.95 -53.02 -46.67
CA THR A 387 86.90 -53.62 -47.63
C THR A 387 86.87 -52.92 -49.00
N VAL A 388 87.82 -53.28 -49.87
CA VAL A 388 87.88 -52.70 -51.22
C VAL A 388 86.81 -53.34 -52.09
N ALA A 389 85.99 -52.50 -52.74
CA ALA A 389 84.85 -52.94 -53.55
C ALA A 389 85.17 -54.12 -54.49
N GLY A 390 84.42 -55.23 -54.34
CA GLY A 390 84.61 -56.48 -55.09
C GLY A 390 85.56 -57.50 -54.45
N ALA A 391 85.91 -57.34 -53.16
CA ALA A 391 86.52 -58.40 -52.37
C ALA A 391 85.62 -59.64 -52.35
N LYS A 392 86.21 -60.84 -52.33
CA LYS A 392 85.44 -62.09 -52.26
C LYS A 392 85.18 -62.43 -50.80
N VAL A 393 83.90 -62.45 -50.41
CA VAL A 393 83.44 -63.02 -49.13
C VAL A 393 83.84 -64.50 -49.05
N ASP A 394 84.57 -64.90 -48.01
CA ASP A 394 84.76 -66.31 -47.69
C ASP A 394 83.58 -66.84 -46.84
N ALA A 395 83.19 -68.09 -47.11
CA ALA A 395 82.01 -68.71 -46.53
C ALA A 395 82.17 -69.07 -45.04
#